data_AF-A0A1E4NBY1-F1
#
_entry.id   AF-A0A1E4NBY1-F1
#
_cell.length_a   1.000
_cell.length_b   1.000
_cell.length_c   1.000
_cell.angle_alpha   90.00
_cell.angle_beta   90.00
_cell.angle_gamma   90.00
#
_symmetry.space_group_name_H-M   'P 1'
#
loop_
_entity.id
_entity.type
_entity.pdbx_description
1 polymer ?
#
loop_
_entity_poly.entity_id
_entity_poly.type
_entity_poly.pdbx_seq_one_letter_code
_entity_poly.pdbx_strand_id
1 'polypeptide(L)'
;MNLLGKTLTGCAVAALWAGAANASMITVSMTVDNSYALYTGTLDGATTFIGSDGNWPTVETYHFTLSPGDYIYVVTDSDKSTAQGFLAQFNNLTDGYTFYSQDPQWQVTATGLGGAAPYSGSVSDIGLLTQEILNANAGNNASGGWTNFTTGNSNGASPWGAIGGIDPDASWVWYAGGNCNTANPTIGGCDAGEWLVFRIAAAATPDNPVPDSHGVPEPASIALFGLGMLGLAAFRRRPAAN
;
A
#
# COMPACT_ATOMS: atom_id res chain seq x y z
N MET A 1 -68.03 18.10 22.13
CA MET A 1 -67.06 17.43 23.02
C MET A 1 -66.38 16.36 22.18
N ASN A 2 -65.19 16.67 21.65
CA ASN A 2 -63.88 16.17 22.09
C ASN A 2 -63.57 14.81 21.42
N LEU A 3 -62.42 14.54 20.81
CA LEU A 3 -61.22 15.29 20.44
C LEU A 3 -60.54 14.32 19.43
N LEU A 4 -60.46 14.64 18.14
CA LEU A 4 -59.88 13.74 17.13
C LEU A 4 -58.35 13.84 17.20
N GLY A 5 -57.70 12.72 17.52
CA GLY A 5 -56.27 12.61 17.82
C GLY A 5 -55.36 12.91 16.62
N LYS A 6 -54.34 13.73 16.86
CA LYS A 6 -53.27 14.07 15.91
C LYS A 6 -52.18 13.00 15.97
N THR A 7 -51.99 12.26 14.89
CA THR A 7 -50.83 11.38 14.69
C THR A 7 -49.66 12.19 14.15
N LEU A 8 -48.70 12.52 15.02
CA LEU A 8 -47.41 13.09 14.61
C LEU A 8 -46.52 11.98 14.05
N THR A 9 -46.37 11.96 12.72
CA THR A 9 -45.38 11.13 12.03
C THR A 9 -44.07 11.91 11.99
N GLY A 10 -43.14 11.59 12.87
CA GLY A 10 -41.79 12.16 12.88
C GLY A 10 -40.84 11.28 12.07
N CYS A 11 -40.54 11.67 10.83
CA CYS A 11 -39.39 11.13 10.09
C CYS A 11 -38.10 11.77 10.65
N ALA A 12 -37.29 10.99 11.35
CA ALA A 12 -35.93 11.40 11.70
C ALA A 12 -35.03 11.23 10.47
N VAL A 13 -34.55 12.34 9.93
CA VAL A 13 -33.51 12.37 8.88
C VAL A 13 -32.17 12.10 9.55
N ALA A 14 -31.62 10.90 9.36
CA ALA A 14 -30.23 10.61 9.72
C ALA A 14 -29.33 11.11 8.58
N ALA A 15 -28.76 12.30 8.74
CA ALA A 15 -27.69 12.80 7.89
C ALA A 15 -26.41 12.01 8.23
N LEU A 16 -26.12 10.99 7.42
CA LEU A 16 -24.83 10.31 7.44
C LEU A 16 -23.79 11.29 6.89
N TRP A 17 -22.87 11.71 7.76
CA TRP A 17 -21.70 12.49 7.36
C TRP A 17 -20.77 11.58 6.56
N ALA A 18 -20.87 11.61 5.23
CA ALA A 18 -19.81 11.09 4.38
C ALA A 18 -18.64 12.07 4.48
N GLY A 19 -17.61 11.70 5.24
CA GLY A 19 -16.33 12.43 5.20
C GLY A 19 -15.81 12.44 3.77
N ALA A 20 -15.44 13.61 3.27
CA ALA A 20 -14.81 13.70 1.95
C ALA A 20 -13.48 12.93 2.00
N ALA A 21 -13.38 11.87 1.20
CA ALA A 21 -12.14 11.19 0.92
C ALA A 21 -11.24 12.19 0.16
N ASN A 22 -10.25 12.77 0.84
CA ASN A 22 -9.30 13.69 0.22
C ASN A 22 -8.13 12.88 -0.33
N ALA A 23 -7.68 13.21 -1.54
CA ALA A 23 -6.47 12.63 -2.09
C ALA A 23 -5.24 13.11 -1.30
N SER A 24 -4.36 12.20 -0.94
CA SER A 24 -3.07 12.50 -0.30
C SER A 24 -2.06 12.95 -1.34
N MET A 25 -1.34 14.05 -1.08
CA MET A 25 -0.22 14.47 -1.93
C MET A 25 1.05 13.77 -1.46
N ILE A 26 1.63 12.94 -2.33
CA ILE A 26 2.84 12.16 -2.03
C ILE A 26 4.03 12.76 -2.77
N THR A 27 5.13 12.93 -2.06
CA THR A 27 6.46 13.15 -2.63
C THR A 27 7.34 11.95 -2.36
N VAL A 28 8.00 11.42 -3.39
CA VAL A 28 8.87 10.25 -3.29
C VAL A 28 10.28 10.65 -3.70
N SER A 29 11.27 10.30 -2.89
CA SER A 29 12.68 10.28 -3.26
C SER A 29 13.15 8.84 -3.27
N MET A 30 13.63 8.34 -4.41
CA MET A 30 14.01 6.93 -4.50
C MET A 30 15.17 6.64 -5.44
N THR A 31 15.84 5.53 -5.14
CA THR A 31 16.87 4.92 -5.98
C THR A 31 16.82 3.38 -5.87
N VAL A 32 17.63 2.69 -6.67
CA VAL A 32 17.68 1.23 -6.81
C VAL A 32 19.07 0.80 -7.25
N ASP A 33 19.49 -0.44 -6.93
CA ASP A 33 20.77 -0.96 -7.40
C ASP A 33 20.86 -1.05 -8.94
N ASN A 34 19.82 -1.58 -9.60
CA ASN A 34 19.82 -1.79 -11.06
C ASN A 34 18.63 -1.17 -11.80
N SER A 35 17.38 -1.41 -11.41
CA SER A 35 16.21 -0.87 -12.13
C SER A 35 14.95 -0.87 -11.27
N TYR A 36 14.21 0.25 -11.31
CA TYR A 36 12.85 0.33 -10.77
C TYR A 36 11.88 0.99 -11.75
N ALA A 37 10.60 0.68 -11.59
CA ALA A 37 9.51 1.51 -12.06
C ALA A 37 8.48 1.74 -10.95
N LEU A 38 8.01 2.97 -10.86
CA LEU A 38 7.03 3.42 -9.89
C LEU A 38 5.67 3.57 -10.58
N TYR A 39 4.67 2.93 -10.00
CA TYR A 39 3.28 2.99 -10.43
C TYR A 39 2.37 3.35 -9.27
N THR A 40 1.18 3.83 -9.60
CA THR A 40 0.04 3.87 -8.69
C THR A 40 -1.12 3.06 -9.26
N GLY A 41 -2.04 2.65 -8.39
CA GLY A 41 -3.15 1.82 -8.79
C GLY A 41 -4.16 1.59 -7.67
N THR A 42 -5.03 0.62 -7.87
CA THR A 42 -5.95 0.10 -6.86
C THR A 42 -5.46 -1.25 -6.39
N LEU A 43 -6.10 -1.84 -5.36
CA LEU A 43 -5.79 -3.19 -4.89
C LEU A 43 -5.73 -4.25 -6.02
N ASP A 44 -6.50 -4.05 -7.09
CA ASP A 44 -6.69 -5.00 -8.18
C ASP A 44 -5.86 -4.70 -9.44
N GLY A 45 -5.07 -3.62 -9.47
CA GLY A 45 -4.26 -3.33 -10.65
C GLY A 45 -3.57 -1.98 -10.65
N ALA A 46 -2.53 -1.88 -11.47
CA ALA A 46 -1.85 -0.62 -11.74
C ALA A 46 -2.66 0.22 -12.73
N THR A 47 -2.60 1.54 -12.58
CA THR A 47 -3.35 2.48 -13.42
C THR A 47 -2.46 3.56 -14.02
N THR A 48 -1.49 4.06 -13.26
CA THR A 48 -0.66 5.20 -13.64
C THR A 48 0.81 4.87 -13.49
N PHE A 49 1.59 5.09 -14.55
CA PHE A 49 3.04 5.09 -14.48
C PHE A 49 3.53 6.46 -14.00
N ILE A 50 4.41 6.47 -13.00
CA ILE A 50 4.97 7.70 -12.43
C ILE A 50 6.37 7.98 -12.98
N GLY A 51 7.23 6.94 -13.04
CA GLY A 51 8.60 7.08 -13.51
C GLY A 51 9.43 5.81 -13.29
N SER A 52 10.66 5.83 -13.79
CA SER A 52 11.62 4.74 -13.70
C SER A 52 13.04 5.29 -13.73
N ASP A 53 13.96 4.63 -13.04
CA ASP A 53 15.40 4.84 -13.17
C ASP A 53 16.13 3.52 -12.89
N GLY A 54 17.40 3.44 -13.26
CA GLY A 54 18.23 2.26 -13.11
C GLY A 54 19.67 2.55 -12.72
N ASN A 55 19.90 3.66 -12.02
CA ASN A 55 21.23 4.09 -11.67
C ASN A 55 21.29 4.49 -10.18
N TRP A 56 21.83 3.60 -9.35
CA TRP A 56 21.86 3.79 -7.88
C TRP A 56 22.50 5.09 -7.36
N PRO A 57 23.47 5.75 -8.04
CA PRO A 57 24.00 7.03 -7.56
C PRO A 57 23.02 8.20 -7.77
N THR A 58 21.99 8.04 -8.61
CA THR A 58 20.96 9.06 -8.84
C THR A 58 19.75 8.83 -7.96
N VAL A 59 19.12 9.93 -7.54
CA VAL A 59 17.85 9.95 -6.83
C VAL A 59 16.87 10.72 -7.67
N GLU A 60 15.77 10.06 -8.01
CA GLU A 60 14.65 10.71 -8.66
C GLU A 60 13.65 11.17 -7.62
N THR A 61 12.99 12.30 -7.90
CA THR A 61 11.93 12.84 -7.07
C THR A 61 10.63 12.94 -7.85
N TYR A 62 9.58 12.32 -7.33
CA TYR A 62 8.26 12.32 -7.95
C TYR A 62 7.22 12.97 -7.05
N HIS A 63 6.21 13.59 -7.66
CA HIS A 63 5.07 14.18 -6.97
C HIS A 63 3.78 13.68 -7.63
N PHE A 64 2.86 13.13 -6.84
CA PHE A 64 1.58 12.64 -7.32
C PHE A 64 0.53 12.68 -6.20
N THR A 65 -0.74 12.47 -6.57
CA THR A 65 -1.85 12.39 -5.62
C THR A 65 -2.41 10.97 -5.59
N LEU A 66 -2.74 10.47 -4.41
CA LEU A 66 -3.38 9.17 -4.20
C LEU A 66 -4.74 9.35 -3.56
N SER A 67 -5.78 8.74 -4.12
CA SER A 67 -7.07 8.66 -3.46
C SER A 67 -7.01 7.69 -2.28
N PRO A 68 -7.88 7.85 -1.27
CA PRO A 68 -8.02 6.83 -0.23
C PRO A 68 -8.39 5.47 -0.84
N GLY A 69 -7.56 4.47 -0.60
CA GLY A 69 -7.70 3.12 -1.17
C GLY A 69 -6.77 2.84 -2.36
N ASP A 70 -6.08 3.85 -2.88
CA ASP A 70 -5.03 3.65 -3.88
C ASP A 70 -3.79 3.01 -3.25
N TYR A 71 -2.96 2.41 -4.10
CA TYR A 71 -1.70 1.76 -3.77
C TYR A 71 -0.56 2.38 -4.56
N ILE A 72 0.61 2.40 -3.94
CA ILE A 72 1.89 2.61 -4.60
C ILE A 72 2.46 1.23 -4.93
N TYR A 73 2.96 1.07 -6.15
CA TYR A 73 3.65 -0.14 -6.60
C TYR A 73 5.07 0.21 -7.05
N VAL A 74 6.06 -0.50 -6.52
CA VAL A 74 7.45 -0.40 -6.97
C VAL A 74 7.85 -1.72 -7.60
N VAL A 75 8.12 -1.69 -8.89
CA VAL A 75 8.61 -2.82 -9.67
C VAL A 75 10.12 -2.76 -9.67
N THR A 76 10.81 -3.83 -9.30
CA THR A 76 12.28 -3.86 -9.24
C THR A 76 12.86 -5.14 -9.80
N ASP A 77 14.02 -5.05 -10.41
CA ASP A 77 14.83 -6.20 -10.83
C ASP A 77 16.30 -5.93 -10.48
N SER A 78 17.10 -7.00 -10.44
CA SER A 78 18.52 -6.91 -10.11
C SER A 78 19.36 -7.86 -10.95
N ASP A 79 20.65 -7.59 -11.02
CA ASP A 79 21.62 -8.42 -11.75
C ASP A 79 22.04 -9.70 -11.01
N LYS A 80 21.55 -9.91 -9.78
CA LYS A 80 21.83 -11.08 -8.94
C LYS A 80 23.29 -11.20 -8.49
N SER A 81 24.02 -10.08 -8.42
CA SER A 81 25.46 -10.08 -8.13
C SER A 81 25.82 -9.60 -6.73
N THR A 82 26.07 -8.30 -6.55
CA THR A 82 26.85 -7.78 -5.41
C THR A 82 25.97 -7.41 -4.23
N ALA A 83 24.82 -6.83 -4.52
CA ALA A 83 23.79 -6.43 -3.58
C ALA A 83 22.50 -6.26 -4.39
N GLN A 84 21.38 -6.00 -3.71
CA GLN A 84 20.07 -5.79 -4.33
C GLN A 84 19.24 -4.91 -3.43
N GLY A 85 18.27 -4.22 -4.02
CA GLY A 85 17.31 -3.44 -3.26
C GLY A 85 16.88 -2.18 -3.97
N PHE A 86 15.77 -1.65 -3.50
CA PHE A 86 15.48 -0.23 -3.65
C PHE A 86 15.56 0.45 -2.29
N LEU A 87 15.82 1.75 -2.33
CA LEU A 87 15.91 2.64 -1.18
C LEU A 87 15.00 3.82 -1.46
N ALA A 88 14.07 4.10 -0.55
CA ALA A 88 13.10 5.18 -0.78
C ALA A 88 12.60 5.83 0.50
N GLN A 89 12.24 7.10 0.36
CA GLN A 89 11.50 7.89 1.32
C GLN A 89 10.23 8.43 0.65
N PHE A 90 9.11 8.35 1.36
CA PHE A 90 7.81 8.83 0.91
C PHE A 90 7.27 9.83 1.94
N ASN A 91 6.96 11.04 1.50
CA ASN A 91 6.39 12.09 2.33
C ASN A 91 4.94 12.32 1.90
N ASN A 92 4.00 11.99 2.77
CA ASN A 92 2.61 12.37 2.63
C ASN A 92 2.45 13.81 3.14
N LEU A 93 2.32 14.75 2.21
CA LEU A 93 2.22 16.18 2.51
C LEU A 93 0.84 16.57 3.05
N THR A 94 -0.15 15.68 2.97
CA THR A 94 -1.51 15.94 3.47
C THR A 94 -1.59 15.78 4.99
N ASP A 95 -0.93 14.77 5.55
CA ASP A 95 -0.89 14.51 7.00
C ASP A 95 0.49 14.77 7.63
N GLY A 96 1.52 15.01 6.83
CA GLY A 96 2.89 15.22 7.27
C GLY A 96 3.63 13.95 7.66
N TYR A 97 3.05 12.77 7.39
CA TYR A 97 3.67 11.49 7.70
C TYR A 97 4.74 11.12 6.66
N THR A 98 5.89 10.65 7.15
CA THR A 98 6.95 10.09 6.33
C THR A 98 7.04 8.59 6.58
N PHE A 99 7.06 7.82 5.50
CA PHE A 99 7.31 6.38 5.55
C PHE A 99 8.47 6.01 4.63
N TYR A 100 9.14 4.91 4.96
CA TYR A 100 10.36 4.47 4.29
C TYR A 100 10.19 3.12 3.60
N SER A 101 11.16 2.76 2.75
CA SER A 101 11.19 1.46 2.07
C SER A 101 11.13 0.26 3.02
N GLN A 102 11.67 0.39 4.24
CA GLN A 102 11.66 -0.68 5.25
C GLN A 102 10.42 -0.74 6.15
N ASP A 103 9.44 0.12 5.94
CA ASP A 103 8.28 0.14 6.82
C ASP A 103 7.48 -1.17 6.67
N PRO A 104 7.04 -1.79 7.78
CA PRO A 104 6.49 -3.15 7.81
C PRO A 104 5.15 -3.29 7.08
N GLN A 105 4.61 -2.18 6.57
CA GLN A 105 3.36 -2.10 5.82
C GLN A 105 3.56 -2.40 4.34
N TRP A 106 4.79 -2.31 3.87
CA TRP A 106 5.16 -2.79 2.56
C TRP A 106 4.95 -4.30 2.48
N GLN A 107 4.45 -4.74 1.35
CA GLN A 107 4.38 -6.15 0.99
C GLN A 107 5.14 -6.35 -0.31
N VAL A 108 5.69 -7.54 -0.52
CA VAL A 108 6.38 -7.90 -1.75
C VAL A 108 5.82 -9.18 -2.35
N THR A 109 5.90 -9.28 -3.68
CA THR A 109 5.68 -10.51 -4.44
C THR A 109 6.85 -10.76 -5.37
N ALA A 110 7.24 -12.02 -5.49
CA ALA A 110 8.10 -12.52 -6.56
C ALA A 110 7.23 -13.03 -7.71
N THR A 111 7.46 -12.53 -8.92
CA THR A 111 6.64 -12.90 -10.09
C THR A 111 7.07 -14.24 -10.69
N GLY A 112 8.35 -14.62 -10.55
CA GLY A 112 8.91 -15.79 -11.22
C GLY A 112 9.10 -15.60 -12.72
N LEU A 113 9.11 -14.34 -13.17
CA LEU A 113 9.25 -13.94 -14.57
C LEU A 113 10.62 -13.30 -14.79
N GLY A 114 11.31 -13.67 -15.87
CA GLY A 114 12.64 -13.15 -16.21
C GLY A 114 12.75 -11.64 -16.44
N GLY A 115 13.87 -11.19 -17.02
CA GLY A 115 14.25 -9.77 -17.23
C GLY A 115 13.40 -8.93 -18.21
N ALA A 116 12.07 -9.05 -18.18
CA ALA A 116 11.10 -8.29 -18.95
C ALA A 116 10.12 -7.54 -18.02
N ALA A 117 10.65 -6.92 -16.98
CA ALA A 117 9.84 -6.13 -16.05
C ALA A 117 9.25 -4.87 -16.73
N PRO A 118 8.05 -4.43 -16.30
CA PRO A 118 7.33 -3.31 -16.92
C PRO A 118 7.97 -1.95 -16.56
N TYR A 119 9.00 -1.51 -17.29
CA TYR A 119 9.71 -0.26 -17.00
C TYR A 119 9.31 0.95 -17.87
N SER A 120 8.58 0.76 -18.96
CA SER A 120 8.30 1.82 -19.93
C SER A 120 7.00 2.59 -19.66
N GLY A 121 6.13 2.06 -18.79
CA GLY A 121 4.79 2.62 -18.56
C GLY A 121 3.83 2.47 -19.75
N SER A 122 4.19 1.65 -20.74
CA SER A 122 3.32 1.35 -21.88
C SER A 122 2.01 0.68 -21.44
N VAL A 123 1.00 0.67 -22.32
CA VAL A 123 -0.26 -0.03 -22.04
C VAL A 123 -0.04 -1.52 -21.79
N SER A 124 0.92 -2.15 -22.48
CA SER A 124 1.29 -3.55 -22.22
C SER A 124 1.95 -3.72 -20.85
N ASP A 125 2.76 -2.77 -20.42
CA ASP A 125 3.43 -2.80 -19.11
C ASP A 125 2.42 -2.69 -17.96
N ILE A 126 1.47 -1.76 -18.08
CA ILE A 126 0.38 -1.61 -17.11
C ILE A 126 -0.49 -2.89 -17.07
N GLY A 127 -0.78 -3.48 -18.23
CA GLY A 127 -1.51 -4.75 -18.34
C GLY A 127 -0.76 -5.91 -17.69
N LEU A 128 0.56 -6.01 -17.92
CA LEU A 128 1.42 -7.02 -17.32
C LEU A 128 1.49 -6.88 -15.79
N LEU A 129 1.75 -5.66 -15.29
CA LEU A 129 1.79 -5.39 -13.85
C LEU A 129 0.45 -5.69 -13.18
N THR A 130 -0.67 -5.31 -13.82
CA THR A 130 -2.01 -5.62 -13.33
C THR A 130 -2.24 -7.12 -13.22
N GLN A 131 -1.81 -7.89 -14.22
CA GLN A 131 -1.91 -9.36 -14.16
C GLN A 131 -1.11 -9.94 -13.00
N GLU A 132 0.10 -9.44 -12.74
CA GLU A 132 0.90 -9.92 -11.60
C GLU A 132 0.34 -9.49 -10.24
N ILE A 133 -0.28 -8.31 -10.13
CA ILE A 133 -1.03 -7.91 -8.93
C ILE A 133 -2.17 -8.90 -8.65
N LEU A 134 -2.95 -9.26 -9.69
CA LEU A 134 -4.04 -10.24 -9.57
C LEU A 134 -3.51 -11.64 -9.22
N ASN A 135 -2.38 -12.06 -9.81
CA ASN A 135 -1.74 -13.33 -9.47
C ASN A 135 -1.31 -13.35 -8.00
N ALA A 136 -0.71 -12.26 -7.51
CA ALA A 136 -0.29 -12.14 -6.11
C ALA A 136 -1.48 -12.09 -5.14
N ASN A 137 -2.58 -11.43 -5.51
CA ASN A 137 -3.82 -11.46 -4.73
C ASN A 137 -4.41 -12.88 -4.65
N ALA A 138 -4.26 -13.68 -5.70
CA ALA A 138 -4.74 -15.06 -5.76
C ALA A 138 -3.74 -16.09 -5.18
N GLY A 139 -2.51 -15.69 -4.82
CA GLY A 139 -1.46 -16.60 -4.38
C GLY A 139 -0.83 -17.45 -5.50
N ASN A 140 -0.95 -17.03 -6.75
CA ASN A 140 -0.49 -17.76 -7.95
C ASN A 140 0.89 -17.35 -8.47
N ASN A 141 1.53 -16.36 -7.84
CA ASN A 141 2.89 -15.91 -8.16
C ASN A 141 3.94 -16.88 -7.55
N ALA A 142 5.23 -16.63 -7.81
CA ALA A 142 6.31 -17.50 -7.31
C ALA A 142 6.45 -17.45 -5.77
N SER A 143 6.08 -16.34 -5.13
CA SER A 143 6.11 -16.19 -3.66
C SER A 143 4.88 -16.77 -2.93
N GLY A 144 3.89 -17.31 -3.64
CA GLY A 144 2.64 -17.81 -3.05
C GLY A 144 1.68 -16.72 -2.53
N GLY A 145 1.86 -15.48 -2.98
CA GLY A 145 1.06 -14.30 -2.69
C GLY A 145 1.91 -13.10 -2.29
N TRP A 146 1.27 -12.12 -1.67
CA TRP A 146 1.93 -11.00 -1.00
C TRP A 146 2.54 -11.48 0.32
N THR A 147 3.81 -11.15 0.53
CA THR A 147 4.58 -11.60 1.70
C THR A 147 5.52 -10.50 2.20
N ASN A 148 6.28 -10.80 3.24
CA ASN A 148 7.26 -9.89 3.81
C ASN A 148 8.55 -9.87 3.00
N PHE A 149 9.24 -8.74 3.08
CA PHE A 149 10.60 -8.55 2.57
C PHE A 149 11.62 -8.65 3.71
N THR A 150 12.90 -8.59 3.36
CA THR A 150 14.01 -8.41 4.29
C THR A 150 14.59 -7.01 4.18
N THR A 151 14.94 -6.46 5.33
CA THR A 151 15.61 -5.17 5.45
C THR A 151 17.11 -5.36 5.48
N GLY A 152 17.80 -4.57 4.67
CA GLY A 152 19.24 -4.50 4.64
C GLY A 152 19.80 -3.35 5.46
N ASN A 153 20.99 -2.90 5.10
CA ASN A 153 21.60 -1.77 5.78
C ASN A 153 20.84 -0.45 5.49
N SER A 154 20.95 0.49 6.42
CA SER A 154 20.44 1.86 6.25
C SER A 154 21.25 2.67 5.25
N ASN A 155 20.65 3.75 4.75
CA ASN A 155 21.30 4.72 3.87
C ASN A 155 22.57 5.29 4.55
N GLY A 156 23.69 5.30 3.84
CA GLY A 156 25.00 5.62 4.40
C GLY A 156 25.93 4.42 4.56
N ALA A 157 25.39 3.20 4.58
CA ALA A 157 26.18 1.98 4.71
C ALA A 157 26.70 1.44 3.37
N SER A 158 27.74 0.62 3.45
CA SER A 158 28.24 -0.19 2.32
C SER A 158 27.11 -1.09 1.75
N PRO A 159 27.08 -1.34 0.42
CA PRO A 159 28.08 -0.96 -0.58
C PRO A 159 27.89 0.43 -1.22
N TRP A 160 26.69 0.99 -1.17
CA TRP A 160 26.36 2.22 -1.91
C TRP A 160 26.72 3.51 -1.17
N GLY A 161 26.94 3.45 0.15
CA GLY A 161 27.26 4.62 0.95
C GLY A 161 26.05 5.54 1.15
N ALA A 162 26.31 6.82 1.34
CA ALA A 162 25.27 7.82 1.56
C ALA A 162 24.67 8.30 0.23
N ILE A 163 23.37 8.08 0.06
CA ILE A 163 22.58 8.56 -1.05
C ILE A 163 21.92 9.88 -0.63
N GLY A 164 22.36 10.99 -1.22
CA GLY A 164 21.84 12.32 -0.93
C GLY A 164 20.39 12.48 -1.41
N GLY A 165 19.55 13.14 -0.61
CA GLY A 165 18.13 13.35 -0.93
C GLY A 165 17.17 12.28 -0.40
N ILE A 166 17.71 11.23 0.26
CA ILE A 166 16.95 10.23 1.02
C ILE A 166 17.43 10.28 2.48
N ASP A 167 16.50 10.20 3.43
CA ASP A 167 16.82 10.20 4.86
C ASP A 167 17.80 9.06 5.25
N PRO A 168 18.79 9.30 6.13
CA PRO A 168 19.66 8.26 6.68
C PRO A 168 18.92 7.09 7.36
N ASP A 169 17.71 7.32 7.87
CA ASP A 169 16.90 6.27 8.51
C ASP A 169 16.28 5.31 7.49
N ALA A 170 16.20 5.66 6.19
CA ALA A 170 15.72 4.75 5.16
C ALA A 170 16.69 3.57 4.98
N SER A 171 16.17 2.38 4.69
CA SER A 171 16.97 1.17 4.51
C SER A 171 16.64 0.44 3.22
N TRP A 172 17.66 -0.20 2.63
CA TRP A 172 17.50 -1.01 1.43
C TRP A 172 16.63 -2.23 1.72
N VAL A 173 15.69 -2.55 0.84
CA VAL A 173 14.80 -3.71 1.03
C VAL A 173 14.76 -4.61 -0.18
N TRP A 174 14.57 -5.91 0.07
CA TRP A 174 14.43 -6.91 -0.98
C TRP A 174 13.62 -8.13 -0.53
N TYR A 175 13.17 -8.96 -1.46
CA TYR A 175 12.57 -10.24 -1.12
C TYR A 175 13.64 -11.32 -0.92
N ALA A 176 13.66 -11.99 0.24
CA ALA A 176 14.60 -13.07 0.55
C ALA A 176 13.99 -14.47 0.41
N GLY A 177 13.10 -14.68 -0.56
CA GLY A 177 12.57 -16.00 -0.88
C GLY A 177 13.05 -16.53 -2.24
N GLY A 178 12.44 -17.62 -2.70
CA GLY A 178 12.90 -18.31 -3.91
C GLY A 178 14.25 -18.99 -3.70
N ASN A 179 15.19 -18.74 -4.62
CA ASN A 179 16.59 -19.19 -4.47
C ASN A 179 17.44 -18.20 -3.65
N CYS A 180 16.82 -17.12 -3.18
CA CYS A 180 17.43 -16.18 -2.28
C CYS A 180 17.23 -16.62 -0.84
N ASN A 181 18.32 -16.69 -0.07
CA ASN A 181 18.28 -16.88 1.39
C ASN A 181 19.24 -15.89 2.06
N THR A 182 19.22 -14.64 1.59
CA THR A 182 20.04 -13.57 2.17
C THR A 182 19.23 -12.90 3.27
N ALA A 183 19.77 -12.86 4.49
CA ALA A 183 19.13 -12.12 5.59
C ALA A 183 19.29 -10.60 5.42
N ASN A 184 20.20 -10.17 4.56
CA ASN A 184 20.50 -8.78 4.27
C ASN A 184 20.77 -8.63 2.77
N PRO A 185 19.91 -7.90 2.03
CA PRO A 185 20.06 -7.74 0.58
C PRO A 185 21.23 -6.86 0.16
N THR A 186 21.90 -6.18 1.11
CA THR A 186 23.11 -5.41 0.82
C THR A 186 24.39 -6.26 0.86
N ILE A 187 24.27 -7.57 1.15
CA ILE A 187 25.38 -8.52 1.26
C ILE A 187 25.15 -9.69 0.30
N GLY A 188 25.42 -9.45 -0.97
CA GLY A 188 25.25 -10.43 -2.05
C GLY A 188 23.89 -10.35 -2.74
N GLY A 189 23.90 -10.61 -4.04
CA GLY A 189 22.71 -10.78 -4.86
C GLY A 189 22.35 -12.24 -5.06
N CYS A 190 21.09 -12.47 -5.41
CA CYS A 190 20.47 -13.78 -5.51
C CYS A 190 19.29 -13.72 -6.50
N ASP A 191 18.89 -14.89 -7.00
CA ASP A 191 17.61 -15.00 -7.71
C ASP A 191 16.47 -15.11 -6.69
N ALA A 192 15.70 -14.03 -6.54
CA ALA A 192 14.54 -13.96 -5.67
C ALA A 192 13.23 -14.42 -6.37
N GLY A 193 13.34 -15.11 -7.52
CA GLY A 193 12.22 -15.36 -8.41
C GLY A 193 11.83 -14.08 -9.13
N GLU A 194 12.83 -13.44 -9.76
CA GLU A 194 12.80 -12.12 -10.43
C GLU A 194 11.48 -11.78 -11.14
N TRP A 195 11.23 -10.57 -11.60
CA TRP A 195 11.29 -9.29 -10.93
C TRP A 195 10.28 -9.24 -9.77
N LEU A 196 10.42 -8.24 -8.91
CA LEU A 196 9.61 -8.08 -7.71
C LEU A 196 8.60 -6.95 -7.88
N VAL A 197 7.46 -7.08 -7.19
CA VAL A 197 6.53 -5.97 -6.99
C VAL A 197 6.38 -5.74 -5.50
N PHE A 198 6.75 -4.55 -5.07
CA PHE A 198 6.44 -4.05 -3.75
C PHE A 198 5.16 -3.23 -3.81
N ARG A 199 4.32 -3.31 -2.78
CA ARG A 199 3.15 -2.45 -2.64
C ARG A 199 2.98 -1.92 -1.23
N ILE A 200 2.37 -0.74 -1.14
CA ILE A 200 1.87 -0.16 0.10
C ILE A 200 0.59 0.63 -0.20
N ALA A 201 -0.37 0.57 0.72
CA ALA A 201 -1.60 1.35 0.60
C ALA A 201 -1.33 2.83 0.91
N ALA A 202 -2.00 3.75 0.23
CA ALA A 202 -1.87 5.20 0.48
C ALA A 202 -2.21 5.61 1.93
N ALA A 203 -3.11 4.87 2.57
CA ALA A 203 -3.58 5.10 3.95
C ALA A 203 -2.81 4.29 5.01
N ALA A 204 -1.71 3.64 4.62
CA ALA A 204 -0.88 2.85 5.52
C ALA A 204 -0.17 3.77 6.53
N THR A 205 -0.44 3.56 7.82
CA THR A 205 0.36 4.12 8.94
C THR A 205 0.75 3.02 9.94
N PRO A 206 1.75 3.20 10.81
CA PRO A 206 2.19 2.15 11.74
C PRO A 206 1.04 1.62 12.63
N ASP A 207 0.06 2.46 12.93
CA ASP A 207 -1.14 2.12 13.71
C ASP A 207 -2.28 1.52 12.85
N ASN A 208 -2.16 1.54 11.52
CA ASN A 208 -3.08 0.95 10.54
C ASN A 208 -2.31 0.16 9.46
N PRO A 209 -1.71 -0.99 9.84
CA PRO A 209 -0.89 -1.81 8.95
C PRO A 209 -1.75 -2.55 7.93
N VAL A 210 -2.06 -1.87 6.82
CA VAL A 210 -2.76 -2.39 5.64
C VAL A 210 -4.25 -2.68 5.91
N PRO A 211 -5.20 -2.06 5.17
CA PRO A 211 -6.54 -2.63 5.10
C PRO A 211 -6.35 -3.98 4.41
N ASP A 212 -6.45 -5.07 5.17
CA ASP A 212 -6.59 -6.38 4.55
C ASP A 212 -7.67 -6.27 3.46
N SER A 213 -7.61 -7.13 2.44
CA SER A 213 -8.71 -7.25 1.47
C SER A 213 -10.05 -7.62 2.14
N HIS A 214 -10.07 -7.81 3.46
CA HIS A 214 -11.22 -7.99 4.32
C HIS A 214 -11.53 -6.78 5.18
N GLY A 215 -10.94 -5.63 4.86
CA GLY A 215 -11.09 -4.35 5.51
C GLY A 215 -12.45 -3.80 5.18
N VAL A 216 -13.47 -4.45 5.75
CA VAL A 216 -14.78 -3.89 5.98
C VAL A 216 -14.51 -2.49 6.51
N PRO A 217 -14.88 -1.43 5.78
CA PRO A 217 -14.85 -0.11 6.36
C PRO A 217 -15.67 -0.22 7.65
N GLU A 218 -15.06 0.07 8.79
CA GLU A 218 -15.82 0.21 10.03
C GLU A 218 -16.40 1.63 10.17
N PRO A 219 -17.36 2.06 9.32
CA PRO A 219 -18.39 3.00 9.78
C PRO A 219 -19.61 2.29 10.38
N ALA A 220 -19.76 0.98 10.21
CA ALA A 220 -21.02 0.30 10.52
C ALA A 220 -21.10 -0.28 11.95
N SER A 221 -20.01 -0.65 12.61
CA SER A 221 -20.05 -1.28 13.94
C SER A 221 -20.62 -0.35 15.01
N ILE A 222 -20.20 0.92 15.01
CA ILE A 222 -20.72 1.95 15.92
C ILE A 222 -22.16 2.32 15.55
N ALA A 223 -22.48 2.38 14.26
CA ALA A 223 -23.84 2.63 13.80
C ALA A 223 -24.78 1.48 14.18
N LEU A 224 -24.37 0.22 14.07
CA LEU A 224 -25.15 -0.95 14.48
C LEU A 224 -25.32 -1.02 16.01
N PHE A 225 -24.26 -0.71 16.76
CA PHE A 225 -24.34 -0.68 18.22
C PHE A 225 -25.26 0.45 18.69
N GLY A 226 -25.16 1.63 18.07
CA GLY A 226 -26.02 2.78 18.32
C GLY A 226 -27.49 2.52 17.94
N LEU A 227 -27.74 1.96 16.76
CA LEU A 227 -29.09 1.60 16.31
C LEU A 227 -29.69 0.45 17.12
N GLY A 228 -28.88 -0.54 17.53
CA GLY A 228 -29.29 -1.63 18.41
C GLY A 228 -29.73 -1.13 19.79
N MET A 229 -28.98 -0.21 20.38
CA MET A 229 -29.32 0.43 21.66
C MET A 229 -30.59 1.29 21.56
N LEU A 230 -30.76 2.05 20.47
CA LEU A 230 -31.98 2.82 20.22
C LEU A 230 -33.21 1.92 20.00
N GLY A 231 -33.05 0.79 19.29
CA GLY A 231 -34.09 -0.22 19.15
C GLY A 231 -34.51 -0.83 20.49
N LEU A 232 -33.55 -1.21 21.34
CA LEU A 232 -33.80 -1.73 22.69
C LEU A 232 -34.53 -0.71 23.60
N ALA A 233 -34.18 0.57 23.51
CA ALA A 233 -34.88 1.63 24.24
C ALA A 233 -36.33 1.82 23.77
N ALA A 234 -36.61 1.62 22.48
CA ALA A 234 -37.96 1.70 21.91
C ALA A 234 -38.84 0.50 22.32
N PHE A 235 -38.29 -0.71 22.44
CA PHE A 235 -39.05 -1.90 22.85
C PHE A 235 -39.46 -1.89 24.34
N ARG A 236 -38.74 -1.16 25.20
CA ARG A 236 -39.03 -1.10 26.64
C ARG A 236 -40.25 -0.24 27.02
N ARG A 237 -40.88 0.44 26.05
CA ARG A 237 -42.07 1.31 26.27
C ARG A 237 -43.39 0.69 25.81
N ARG A 238 -43.57 -0.62 25.93
CA ARG A 238 -44.92 -1.21 25.84
C ARG A 238 -45.60 -1.16 27.21
N PRO A 239 -46.61 -0.30 27.42
CA PRO A 239 -47.43 -0.37 28.62
C PRO A 239 -48.19 -1.69 28.64
N ALA A 240 -48.24 -2.33 29.81
CA ALA A 240 -49.08 -3.50 30.04
C ALA A 240 -50.54 -3.12 29.77
N ALA A 241 -51.17 -3.78 28.80
CA ALA A 241 -52.62 -3.76 28.67
C ALA A 241 -53.20 -4.65 29.78
N ASN A 242 -54.18 -4.09 30.50
CA ASN A 242 -54.88 -4.67 31.65
C ASN A 242 -55.42 -6.08 31.41
#